data_AF-A0A519SGM5-F1
#
_entry.id   AF-A0A519SGM5-F1
#
_cell.length_a   1.000
_cell.length_b   1.000
_cell.length_c   1.000
_cell.angle_alpha   90.00
_cell.angle_beta   90.00
_cell.angle_gamma   90.00
#
_symmetry.space_group_name_H-M   'P 1'
#
loop_
_entity.id
_entity.type
_entity.pdbx_description
1 polymer ?
#
loop_
_entity_poly.entity_id
_entity_poly.type
_entity_poly.pdbx_seq_one_letter_code
_entity_poly.pdbx_strand_id
1 'polypeptide(L)'
;MGNNMPQIMANKILHAVLIANDIVIMGSDMVHEGGLVSGNTVSLMLNCDTAAETQKLYQKLSYGGKATHPLQETFWGALFGNLEDRFGNNWLINYDKRYI
;
A
#
# COMPACT_ATOMS: atom_id res chain seq x y z
N MET A 1 -30.09 4.15 10.17
CA MET A 1 -29.02 5.17 10.08
C MET A 1 -28.70 5.62 8.65
N GLY A 2 -29.10 4.90 7.57
CA GLY A 2 -28.75 5.31 6.18
C GLY A 2 -29.59 6.43 5.55
N ASN A 3 -30.81 6.71 6.03
CA ASN A 3 -31.76 7.58 5.31
C ASN A 3 -31.51 9.10 5.46
N ASN A 4 -30.51 9.52 6.25
CA ASN A 4 -30.20 10.95 6.49
C ASN A 4 -28.80 11.36 6.00
N MET A 5 -28.08 10.50 5.26
CA MET A 5 -26.77 10.87 4.72
C MET A 5 -26.94 11.65 3.40
N PRO A 6 -26.16 12.72 3.18
CA PRO A 6 -26.08 13.38 1.88
C PRO A 6 -25.85 12.37 0.76
N GLN A 7 -26.59 12.48 -0.34
CA GLN A 7 -26.57 11.47 -1.40
C GLN A 7 -25.19 11.28 -2.04
N ILE A 8 -24.32 12.31 -1.96
CA ILE A 8 -22.91 12.25 -2.35
C ILE A 8 -22.10 11.19 -1.57
N MET A 9 -22.53 10.84 -0.36
CA MET A 9 -21.88 9.83 0.50
C MET A 9 -22.41 8.42 0.24
N ALA A 10 -23.53 8.24 -0.47
CA ALA A 10 -24.15 6.94 -0.66
C ALA A 10 -23.28 5.93 -1.43
N ASN A 11 -22.36 6.42 -2.26
CA ASN A 11 -21.44 5.62 -3.07
C ASN A 11 -19.99 5.67 -2.56
N LYS A 12 -19.79 5.98 -1.27
CA LYS A 12 -18.47 6.16 -0.66
C LYS A 12 -18.23 5.14 0.44
N ILE A 13 -16.96 4.78 0.62
CA ILE A 13 -16.52 3.93 1.72
C ILE A 13 -16.37 4.80 2.97
N LEU A 14 -17.29 4.64 3.92
CA LEU A 14 -17.19 5.30 5.23
C LEU A 14 -16.06 4.69 6.07
N HIS A 15 -15.93 3.36 6.06
CA HIS A 15 -15.01 2.63 6.90
C HIS A 15 -14.61 1.29 6.24
N ALA A 16 -13.32 1.13 5.95
CA ALA A 16 -12.72 -0.14 5.55
C ALA A 16 -11.57 -0.48 6.48
N VAL A 17 -11.41 -1.78 6.76
CA VAL A 17 -10.33 -2.30 7.59
C VAL A 17 -9.69 -3.47 6.88
N LEU A 18 -8.36 -3.41 6.77
CA LEU A 18 -7.51 -4.51 6.35
C LEU A 18 -6.64 -4.92 7.53
N ILE A 19 -6.70 -6.20 7.90
CA ILE A 19 -5.97 -6.76 9.03
C ILE A 19 -4.96 -7.77 8.50
N ALA A 20 -3.70 -7.62 8.91
CA ALA A 20 -2.62 -8.54 8.61
C ALA A 20 -1.72 -8.70 9.84
N ASN A 21 -1.79 -9.85 10.51
CA ASN A 21 -1.10 -10.11 11.78
C ASN A 21 -1.34 -8.97 12.78
N ASP A 22 -0.28 -8.29 13.22
CA ASP A 22 -0.32 -7.20 14.19
C ASP A 22 -0.56 -5.82 13.56
N ILE A 23 -0.77 -5.75 12.24
CA ILE A 23 -1.01 -4.52 11.50
C ILE A 23 -2.50 -4.41 11.15
N VAL A 24 -3.07 -3.25 11.48
CA VAL A 24 -4.40 -2.85 11.03
C VAL A 24 -4.27 -1.60 10.18
N ILE A 25 -4.71 -1.67 8.92
CA ILE A 25 -4.80 -0.54 8.00
C ILE A 25 -6.27 -0.17 7.86
N MET A 26 -6.58 1.10 8.10
CA MET A 26 -7.92 1.65 7.92
C MET A 26 -7.96 2.58 6.72
N GLY A 27 -9.06 2.53 5.97
CA GLY A 27 -9.29 3.38 4.80
C GLY A 27 -10.69 3.96 4.79
N SER A 28 -10.83 5.16 4.24
CA SER A 28 -12.09 5.85 4.06
C SER A 28 -12.01 6.81 2.86
N ASP A 29 -13.12 6.99 2.16
CA ASP A 29 -13.28 8.04 1.16
C ASP A 29 -13.62 9.40 1.79
N MET A 30 -13.82 9.45 3.12
CA MET A 30 -14.18 10.67 3.83
C MET A 30 -12.95 11.59 3.93
N VAL A 31 -12.95 12.63 3.10
CA VAL A 31 -11.97 13.72 3.11
C VAL A 31 -12.64 15.02 3.54
N HIS A 32 -11.86 15.94 4.11
CA HIS A 32 -12.33 17.29 4.45
C HIS A 32 -12.71 18.10 3.18
N GLU A 33 -13.34 19.26 3.35
CA GLU A 33 -13.85 20.08 2.22
C GLU A 33 -12.77 20.46 1.18
N GLY A 34 -11.50 20.55 1.60
CA GLY A 34 -10.36 20.80 0.72
C GLY A 34 -9.96 19.62 -0.17
N GLY A 35 -10.60 18.46 -0.01
CA GLY A 35 -10.32 17.26 -0.79
C GLY A 35 -9.16 16.41 -0.24
N LEU A 36 -8.77 15.40 -1.02
CA LEU A 36 -7.62 14.56 -0.70
C LEU A 36 -6.32 15.30 -1.04
N VAL A 37 -5.41 15.39 -0.07
CA VAL A 37 -4.03 15.86 -0.30
C VAL A 37 -3.12 14.64 -0.37
N SER A 38 -2.70 14.26 -1.58
CA SER A 38 -1.77 13.16 -1.79
C SER A 38 -0.33 13.56 -1.43
N GLY A 39 0.43 12.64 -0.84
CA GLY A 39 1.81 12.88 -0.46
C GLY A 39 2.56 11.60 -0.08
N ASN A 40 3.88 11.70 0.01
CA ASN A 40 4.79 10.59 0.30
C ASN A 40 5.36 10.65 1.73
N THR A 41 4.61 11.26 2.65
CA THR A 41 5.03 11.43 4.05
C THR A 41 5.21 10.09 4.76
N VAL A 42 4.43 9.07 4.36
CA VAL A 42 4.49 7.72 4.91
C VAL A 42 4.60 6.73 3.76
N SER A 43 5.46 5.73 3.96
CA SER A 43 5.55 4.56 3.09
C SER A 43 5.44 3.29 3.94
N LEU A 44 4.79 2.27 3.40
CA LEU A 44 4.62 0.98 4.08
C LEU A 44 5.63 -0.02 3.54
N MET A 45 6.38 -0.67 4.44
CA MET A 45 7.28 -1.76 4.08
C MET A 45 6.61 -3.11 4.33
N LEU A 46 6.61 -3.97 3.32
CA LEU A 46 6.24 -5.37 3.43
C LEU A 46 7.52 -6.21 3.43
N ASN A 47 7.79 -6.87 4.56
CA ASN A 47 8.80 -7.91 4.65
C ASN A 47 8.13 -9.23 4.26
N CYS A 48 8.60 -9.84 3.18
CA CYS A 48 8.10 -11.12 2.67
C CYS A 48 8.93 -12.28 3.19
N ASP A 49 8.35 -13.48 3.19
CA ASP A 49 9.04 -14.69 3.66
C ASP A 49 9.82 -15.39 2.55
N THR A 50 9.48 -15.14 1.29
CA THR A 50 10.11 -15.78 0.13
C THR A 50 10.29 -14.82 -1.04
N ALA A 51 11.35 -15.02 -1.83
CA ALA A 51 11.59 -14.24 -3.05
C ALA A 51 10.43 -14.33 -4.07
N ALA A 52 9.76 -15.49 -4.16
CA ALA A 52 8.63 -15.68 -5.07
C ALA A 52 7.42 -14.82 -4.66
N GLU A 53 7.13 -14.75 -3.35
CA GLU A 53 6.13 -13.85 -2.81
C GLU A 53 6.49 -12.38 -3.07
N THR A 54 7.74 -11.99 -2.82
CA THR A 54 8.25 -10.63 -3.08
C THR A 54 7.99 -10.20 -4.52
N GLN A 55 8.34 -11.05 -5.49
CA GLN A 55 8.12 -10.77 -6.91
C GLN A 55 6.63 -10.62 -7.24
N LYS A 56 5.80 -11.53 -6.72
CA LYS A 56 4.35 -11.52 -6.94
C LYS A 56 3.69 -10.26 -6.37
N LEU A 57 4.05 -9.86 -5.15
CA LEU A 57 3.51 -8.65 -4.52
C LEU A 57 3.96 -7.39 -5.26
N TYR A 58 5.26 -7.30 -5.60
CA TYR A 58 5.80 -6.18 -6.36
C TYR A 58 5.09 -6.01 -7.71
N GLN A 59 4.86 -7.09 -8.46
CA GLN A 59 4.14 -7.05 -9.74
C GLN A 59 2.68 -6.59 -9.57
N LYS A 60 1.98 -7.09 -8.54
CA LYS A 60 0.59 -6.73 -8.30
C LYS A 60 0.42 -5.27 -7.87
N LEU A 61 1.27 -4.80 -6.97
CA LEU A 61 1.20 -3.42 -6.45
C LEU A 61 1.69 -2.39 -7.47
N SER A 62 2.65 -2.76 -8.33
CA SER A 62 3.13 -1.87 -9.41
C SER A 62 2.16 -1.78 -10.58
N TYR A 63 1.17 -2.68 -10.70
CA TYR A 63 0.20 -2.66 -11.80
C TYR A 63 -0.65 -1.39 -11.79
N GLY A 64 -0.51 -0.58 -12.85
CA GLY A 64 -1.17 0.72 -12.97
C GLY A 64 -0.59 1.81 -12.06
N GLY A 65 0.50 1.51 -11.35
CA GLY A 65 1.27 2.47 -10.55
C GLY A 65 2.60 2.82 -11.22
N LYS A 66 3.58 3.23 -10.40
CA LYS A 66 4.92 3.62 -10.83
C LYS A 66 5.98 2.87 -10.04
N ALA A 67 6.71 2.00 -10.72
CA ALA A 67 7.93 1.37 -10.18
C ALA A 67 9.06 2.40 -10.05
N THR A 68 9.20 3.02 -8.88
CA THR A 68 10.24 4.04 -8.60
C THR A 68 11.62 3.43 -8.40
N HIS A 69 11.70 2.22 -7.84
CA HIS A 69 12.90 1.39 -7.78
C HIS A 69 12.53 -0.07 -8.06
N PRO A 70 12.86 -0.59 -9.27
CA PRO A 70 12.63 -1.98 -9.64
C PRO A 70 13.17 -2.95 -8.58
N LEU A 71 12.44 -4.04 -8.38
CA LEU A 71 12.85 -5.10 -7.46
C LEU A 71 14.17 -5.73 -7.93
N GLN A 72 15.20 -5.65 -7.09
CA GLN A 72 16.54 -6.14 -7.42
C GLN A 72 17.29 -6.61 -6.18
N GLU A 73 18.33 -7.41 -6.39
CA GLU A 73 19.26 -7.74 -5.30
C GLU A 73 20.08 -6.51 -4.93
N THR A 74 20.23 -6.29 -3.63
CA THR A 74 20.92 -5.13 -3.06
C THR A 74 22.27 -5.51 -2.48
N PHE A 75 23.16 -4.53 -2.30
CA PHE A 75 24.50 -4.78 -1.78
C PHE A 75 24.52 -5.33 -0.34
N TRP A 76 23.42 -5.19 0.40
CA TRP A 76 23.26 -5.76 1.75
C TRP A 76 22.58 -7.14 1.75
N GLY A 77 22.40 -7.76 0.57
CA GLY A 77 21.94 -9.15 0.41
C GLY A 77 20.43 -9.37 0.42
N ALA A 78 19.63 -8.31 0.42
CA ALA A 78 18.17 -8.40 0.34
C ALA A 78 17.68 -8.25 -1.10
N LEU A 79 16.54 -8.87 -1.42
CA LEU A 79 15.74 -8.55 -2.60
C LEU A 79 14.80 -7.40 -2.25
N PHE A 80 15.03 -6.21 -2.82
CA PHE A 80 14.36 -4.98 -2.41
C PHE A 80 13.91 -4.14 -3.60
N GLY A 81 12.81 -3.43 -3.43
CA GLY A 81 12.22 -2.53 -4.41
C GLY A 81 11.24 -1.56 -3.76
N ASN A 82 10.93 -0.46 -4.44
CA ASN A 82 9.86 0.43 -4.02
C ASN A 82 9.07 0.97 -5.21
N LEU A 83 7.80 1.28 -4.96
CA LEU A 83 6.83 1.69 -5.96
C LEU A 83 5.80 2.64 -5.36
N GLU A 84 5.14 3.41 -6.21
CA GLU A 84 3.87 4.07 -5.93
C GLU A 84 2.76 3.22 -6.58
N ASP A 85 1.71 2.84 -5.83
CA ASP A 85 0.58 2.08 -6.39
C ASP A 85 -0.35 2.97 -7.22
N ARG A 86 -1.34 2.37 -7.89
CA ARG A 86 -2.30 3.11 -8.73
C ARG A 86 -3.16 4.15 -7.98
N PHE A 87 -3.14 4.13 -6.65
CA PHE A 87 -3.88 5.05 -5.78
C PHE A 87 -2.95 6.13 -5.17
N GLY A 88 -1.65 6.10 -5.46
CA GLY A 88 -0.67 7.06 -4.97
C GLY A 88 0.00 6.67 -3.66
N ASN A 89 -0.20 5.45 -3.14
CA ASN A 89 0.47 5.02 -1.90
C ASN A 89 1.86 4.48 -2.19
N ASN A 90 2.82 4.83 -1.31
CA ASN A 90 4.20 4.38 -1.44
C ASN A 90 4.44 3.08 -0.69
N TRP A 91 4.98 2.08 -1.40
CA TRP A 91 5.27 0.75 -0.89
C TRP A 91 6.75 0.42 -1.05
N LEU A 92 7.34 -0.14 0.00
CA LEU A 92 8.64 -0.78 -0.01
C LEU A 92 8.41 -2.29 0.11
N ILE A 93 9.04 -3.07 -0.75
CA ILE A 93 8.93 -4.53 -0.73
C ILE A 93 10.32 -5.08 -0.46
N ASN A 94 10.46 -5.88 0.59
CA ASN A 94 11.73 -6.38 1.08
C ASN A 94 11.66 -7.88 1.33
N TYR A 95 12.69 -8.60 0.94
CA TYR A 95 12.94 -9.97 1.39
C TYR A 95 14.42 -10.10 1.74
N ASP A 96 14.67 -10.45 3.00
CA ASP A 96 16.00 -10.63 3.53
C ASP A 96 16.06 -11.97 4.28
N LYS A 97 16.95 -12.85 3.81
CA LYS A 97 17.13 -14.21 4.34
C LYS A 97 17.58 -14.26 5.80
N ARG A 98 17.98 -13.12 6.38
CA ARG A 98 18.46 -13.04 7.77
C ARG A 98 17.33 -12.84 8.80
N TYR A 99 16.13 -12.48 8.35
CA TYR A 99 14.98 -12.21 9.23
C TYR A 99 13.92 -13.32 9.19
N ILE A 100 14.25 -14.46 8.59
CA ILE A 100 13.48 -15.72 8.58
C ILE A 100 14.21 -16.81 9.35
#